data_AF-A0A372QTI1-F1
#
_entry.id   AF-A0A372QTI1-F1
#
_cell.length_a   1.000
_cell.length_b   1.000
_cell.length_c   1.000
_cell.angle_alpha   90.00
_cell.angle_beta   90.00
_cell.angle_gamma   90.00
#
_symmetry.space_group_name_H-M   'P 1'
#
loop_
_entity.id
_entity.type
_entity.pdbx_description
1 polymer ?
#
loop_
_entity_poly.entity_id
_entity_poly.type
_entity_poly.pdbx_seq_one_letter_code
_entity_poly.pdbx_strand_id
1 'polypeptide(L)'
;MILDKLSMNFPFLLILPLLFINVEADGDRLDTPDNINNFRLIVGFSLTLIILGWFGCIYVFYRIYKQWLLSKKRLAMIYRLPFYTACSDFLINFNFFTNMIHTAIYAQVWDDAPCKVIGAFNWAFLTINLCFYVVIAIITYFRVCREIYFHYGKYDYKLWLYVLAGSSALQVLNIQNNGKRDYWCAAKSGQINSAIILFSTIGIVLIVILFCYLSILRKIYFHINDSSTSSSSNHNDDDNVRSAVIENHTEIERRAAKKILSYTAMFMLQWIPMLISQGARLVENEEPWVYIMGTIGRSFGGVGNVIQFIINEGFIVKTNINISDDNNDNNNILLKSNNNSDIHLESHINNSNDNKIIIISENN
;
A
#
# COMPACT_ATOMS: atom_id res chain seq x y z
N MET A 1 37.82 -1.96 18.80
CA MET A 1 37.55 -2.32 20.21
C MET A 1 36.20 -1.82 20.76
N ILE A 2 35.83 -0.54 20.64
CA ILE A 2 34.44 -0.09 20.97
C ILE A 2 33.45 -0.45 19.86
N LEU A 3 33.89 -0.42 18.59
CA LEU A 3 33.08 -0.79 17.43
C LEU A 3 32.73 -2.29 17.42
N ASP A 4 33.63 -3.16 17.89
CA ASP A 4 33.41 -4.62 17.93
C ASP A 4 32.41 -5.04 19.02
N LYS A 5 32.34 -4.29 20.13
CA LYS A 5 31.32 -4.50 21.17
C LYS A 5 29.93 -4.00 20.75
N LEU A 6 29.85 -3.06 19.81
CA LEU A 6 28.57 -2.53 19.30
C LEU A 6 27.87 -3.55 18.38
N SER A 7 28.64 -4.34 17.63
CA SER A 7 28.12 -5.34 16.69
C SER A 7 27.53 -6.58 17.37
N MET A 8 27.92 -6.88 18.62
CA MET A 8 27.59 -8.16 19.26
C MET A 8 26.26 -8.17 20.02
N ASN A 9 25.72 -7.00 20.39
CA ASN A 9 24.49 -6.93 21.20
C ASN A 9 23.26 -6.40 20.46
N PHE A 10 23.42 -5.73 19.30
CA PHE A 10 22.28 -5.16 18.56
C PHE A 10 22.51 -5.21 17.03
N PRO A 11 22.01 -6.22 16.31
CA PRO A 11 22.20 -6.33 14.86
C PRO A 11 21.45 -5.25 14.05
N PHE A 12 20.60 -4.44 14.68
CA PHE A 12 19.78 -3.41 14.02
C PHE A 12 20.39 -2.00 14.07
N LEU A 13 21.57 -1.84 14.67
CA LEU A 13 22.07 -0.54 15.13
C LEU A 13 23.02 0.19 14.17
N LEU A 14 22.96 -0.07 12.86
CA LEU A 14 23.86 0.61 11.92
C LEU A 14 23.34 1.98 11.44
N ILE A 15 22.16 2.45 11.90
CA ILE A 15 21.54 3.69 11.40
C ILE A 15 21.27 4.75 12.48
N LEU A 16 21.76 4.65 13.72
CA LEU A 16 21.58 5.80 14.63
C LEU A 16 22.70 6.00 15.67
N PRO A 17 23.68 6.88 15.38
CA PRO A 17 24.56 7.43 16.39
C PRO A 17 23.90 8.52 17.27
N LEU A 18 22.56 8.74 17.19
CA LEU A 18 21.86 9.76 17.98
C LEU A 18 21.47 9.34 19.41
N LEU A 19 21.72 8.09 19.83
CA LEU A 19 21.37 7.61 21.18
C LEU A 19 22.34 8.03 22.30
N PHE A 20 23.31 8.91 22.04
CA PHE A 20 24.32 9.34 23.01
C PHE A 20 24.39 10.87 23.18
N ILE A 21 23.25 11.55 23.30
CA ILE A 21 23.23 12.93 23.77
C ILE A 21 22.84 12.90 25.26
N ASN A 22 23.82 13.11 26.14
CA ASN A 22 23.58 13.34 27.56
C ASN A 22 22.95 14.73 27.72
N VAL A 23 21.63 14.78 27.85
CA VAL A 23 20.88 15.98 28.27
C VAL A 23 20.63 15.92 29.77
N GLU A 24 20.87 17.04 30.45
CA GLU A 24 20.85 17.22 31.90
C GLU A 24 19.46 17.02 32.55
N ALA A 25 19.46 16.77 33.86
CA ALA A 25 18.44 16.03 34.60
C ALA A 25 17.12 16.79 34.90
N ASP A 26 16.00 16.08 34.78
CA ASP A 26 14.71 16.39 35.43
C ASP A 26 14.07 15.08 35.94
N GLY A 27 13.18 15.17 36.94
CA GLY A 27 12.72 14.04 37.76
C GLY A 27 11.76 13.03 37.09
N ASP A 28 11.22 13.34 35.91
CA ASP A 28 10.16 12.56 35.23
C ASP A 28 10.68 11.74 34.01
N ARG A 29 11.98 11.43 33.97
CA ARG A 29 12.57 10.73 32.83
C ARG A 29 12.19 9.26 32.77
N LEU A 30 11.98 8.76 31.56
CA LEU A 30 11.66 7.36 31.23
C LEU A 30 12.88 6.43 31.25
N ASP A 31 14.10 6.98 31.29
CA ASP A 31 15.37 6.26 31.26
C ASP A 31 15.94 5.95 32.66
N THR A 32 15.06 5.80 33.66
CA THR A 32 15.43 5.36 35.01
C THR A 32 16.11 3.97 34.99
N PRO A 33 16.98 3.66 35.96
CA PRO A 33 17.71 2.38 36.01
C PRO A 33 16.81 1.14 35.90
N ASP A 34 15.60 1.22 36.46
CA ASP A 34 14.64 0.11 36.47
C ASP A 34 13.92 -0.05 35.12
N ASN A 35 13.78 1.02 34.32
CA ASN A 35 13.04 1.02 33.05
C ASN A 35 13.94 1.14 31.80
N ILE A 36 15.25 1.34 31.98
CA ILE A 36 16.19 1.62 30.88
C ILE A 36 16.18 0.57 29.77
N ASN A 37 15.99 -0.71 30.12
CA ASN A 37 15.96 -1.80 29.15
C ASN A 37 14.68 -1.74 28.27
N ASN A 38 13.53 -1.50 28.90
CA ASN A 38 12.25 -1.35 28.18
C ASN A 38 12.25 -0.09 27.33
N PHE A 39 12.75 1.02 27.87
CA PHE A 39 12.89 2.28 27.15
C PHE A 39 13.74 2.11 25.89
N ARG A 40 14.96 1.55 26.02
CA ARG A 40 15.85 1.31 24.87
C ARG A 40 15.23 0.36 23.86
N LEU A 41 14.55 -0.68 24.32
CA LEU A 41 13.88 -1.64 23.46
C LEU A 41 12.78 -0.95 22.67
N ILE A 42 11.83 -0.26 23.31
CA ILE A 42 10.67 0.34 22.64
C ILE A 42 11.11 1.48 21.72
N VAL A 43 11.94 2.40 22.21
CA VAL A 43 12.37 3.58 21.45
C VAL A 43 13.28 3.17 20.28
N GLY A 44 14.28 2.33 20.55
CA GLY A 44 15.21 1.85 19.54
C GLY A 44 14.51 1.02 18.46
N PHE A 45 13.64 0.09 18.85
CA PHE A 45 12.85 -0.71 17.92
C PHE A 45 11.93 0.16 17.06
N SER A 46 11.26 1.14 17.68
CA SER A 46 10.34 2.03 16.96
C SER A 46 11.06 2.90 15.95
N LEU A 47 12.16 3.54 16.32
CA LEU A 47 12.96 4.35 15.38
C LEU A 47 13.49 3.50 14.22
N THR A 48 13.94 2.27 14.50
CA THR A 48 14.41 1.34 13.46
C THR A 48 13.30 1.03 12.45
N LEU A 49 12.10 0.66 12.93
CA LEU A 49 10.98 0.36 12.04
C LEU A 49 10.49 1.57 11.26
N ILE A 50 10.49 2.77 11.87
CA ILE A 50 10.14 4.02 11.20
C ILE A 50 11.10 4.30 10.04
N ILE A 51 12.40 4.15 10.26
CA ILE A 51 13.44 4.36 9.25
C ILE A 51 13.27 3.37 8.10
N LEU A 52 13.05 2.09 8.39
CA LEU A 52 12.75 1.07 7.38
C LEU A 52 11.46 1.40 6.60
N GLY A 53 10.43 1.90 7.30
CA GLY A 53 9.20 2.37 6.70
C GLY A 53 9.40 3.53 5.73
N TRP A 54 10.24 4.52 6.08
CA TRP A 54 10.60 5.63 5.20
C TRP A 54 11.38 5.18 3.97
N PHE A 55 12.41 4.36 4.13
CA PHE A 55 13.11 3.76 2.99
C PHE A 55 12.12 3.03 2.07
N GLY A 56 11.14 2.35 2.68
CA GLY A 56 10.09 1.69 1.95
C GLY A 56 9.24 2.66 1.10
N CYS A 57 8.73 3.72 1.72
CA CYS A 57 7.91 4.72 1.03
C CYS A 57 8.71 5.44 -0.08
N ILE A 58 9.94 5.84 0.20
CA ILE A 58 10.83 6.51 -0.77
C ILE A 58 11.09 5.61 -1.98
N TYR A 59 11.33 4.31 -1.75
CA TYR A 59 11.51 3.35 -2.83
C TYR A 59 10.28 3.27 -3.74
N VAL A 60 9.08 3.17 -3.15
CA VAL A 60 7.82 3.16 -3.93
C VAL A 60 7.66 4.46 -4.72
N PHE A 61 7.90 5.63 -4.10
CA PHE A 61 7.84 6.92 -4.80
C PHE A 61 8.81 6.99 -5.98
N TYR A 62 10.06 6.58 -5.78
CA TYR A 62 11.07 6.54 -6.83
C TYR A 62 10.64 5.64 -8.00
N ARG A 63 10.15 4.43 -7.71
CA ARG A 63 9.69 3.48 -8.74
C ARG A 63 8.51 4.03 -9.52
N ILE A 64 7.53 4.63 -8.84
CA ILE A 64 6.35 5.22 -9.49
C ILE A 64 6.72 6.44 -10.31
N TYR A 65 7.63 7.28 -9.81
CA TYR A 65 8.17 8.42 -10.57
C TYR A 65 8.86 7.96 -11.86
N LYS A 66 9.70 6.93 -11.79
CA LYS A 66 10.34 6.35 -12.98
C LYS A 66 9.30 5.80 -13.97
N GLN A 67 8.27 5.11 -13.48
CA GLN A 67 7.18 4.61 -14.32
C GLN A 67 6.38 5.74 -14.98
N TRP A 68 6.14 6.83 -14.24
CA TRP A 68 5.44 8.02 -14.72
C TRP A 68 6.21 8.72 -15.84
N LEU A 69 7.53 8.81 -15.70
CA LEU A 69 8.42 9.37 -16.72
C LEU A 69 8.38 8.54 -18.00
N LEU A 70 8.45 7.22 -17.88
CA LEU A 70 8.39 6.29 -19.02
C LEU A 70 7.02 6.27 -19.72
N SER A 71 5.94 6.48 -18.98
CA SER A 71 4.56 6.42 -19.50
C SER A 71 4.06 7.75 -20.08
N LYS A 72 4.97 8.62 -20.57
CA LYS A 72 4.64 9.96 -21.11
C LYS A 72 3.72 10.78 -20.18
N LYS A 73 3.97 10.72 -18.87
CA LYS A 73 3.22 11.42 -17.82
C LYS A 73 1.76 10.96 -17.60
N ARG A 74 1.33 9.81 -18.15
CA ARG A 74 0.02 9.20 -17.88
C ARG A 74 0.19 7.98 -16.98
N LEU A 75 -0.25 8.09 -15.71
CA LEU A 75 -0.17 6.99 -14.75
C LEU A 75 -1.48 6.19 -14.72
N ALA A 76 -1.39 4.90 -15.04
CA ALA A 76 -2.49 3.95 -14.95
C ALA A 76 -2.95 3.78 -13.49
N MET A 77 -4.25 3.49 -13.29
CA MET A 77 -4.87 3.36 -11.96
C MET A 77 -4.17 2.34 -11.05
N ILE A 78 -3.54 1.33 -11.64
CA ILE A 78 -2.81 0.26 -10.94
C ILE A 78 -1.60 0.77 -10.15
N TYR A 79 -0.97 1.87 -10.59
CA TYR A 79 0.17 2.49 -9.91
C TYR A 79 -0.24 3.61 -8.96
N ARG A 80 -1.48 4.11 -9.05
CA ARG A 80 -1.98 5.15 -8.14
C ARG A 80 -2.25 4.60 -6.75
N LEU A 81 -2.74 3.37 -6.66
CA LEU A 81 -3.00 2.70 -5.39
C LEU A 81 -1.73 2.61 -4.52
N PRO A 82 -0.62 1.99 -4.98
CA PRO A 82 0.62 1.94 -4.20
C PRO A 82 1.21 3.33 -3.89
N PHE A 83 0.97 4.31 -4.77
CA PHE A 83 1.41 5.69 -4.52
C PHE A 83 0.68 6.30 -3.32
N TYR A 84 -0.65 6.24 -3.33
CA TYR A 84 -1.48 6.81 -2.28
C TYR A 84 -1.29 6.11 -0.93
N THR A 85 -1.13 4.78 -0.92
CA THR A 85 -0.80 4.04 0.32
C THR A 85 0.54 4.50 0.87
N ALA A 86 1.57 4.59 0.02
CA ALA A 86 2.90 5.10 0.41
C ALA A 86 2.84 6.56 0.91
N CYS A 87 1.99 7.43 0.35
CA CYS A 87 1.77 8.78 0.88
C CYS A 87 1.21 8.75 2.30
N SER A 88 0.17 7.95 2.55
CA SER A 88 -0.42 7.86 3.88
C SER A 88 0.54 7.23 4.91
N ASP A 89 1.27 6.18 4.53
CA ASP A 89 2.27 5.54 5.40
C ASP A 89 3.44 6.48 5.69
N PHE A 90 3.84 7.31 4.72
CA PHE A 90 4.86 8.33 4.93
C PHE A 90 4.40 9.36 5.98
N LEU A 91 3.15 9.81 5.93
CA LEU A 91 2.59 10.73 6.92
C LEU A 91 2.52 10.10 8.32
N ILE A 92 2.09 8.84 8.43
CA ILE A 92 2.08 8.09 9.69
C ILE A 92 3.49 8.01 10.27
N ASN A 93 4.47 7.56 9.46
CA ASN A 93 5.85 7.42 9.91
C ASN A 93 6.50 8.77 10.24
N PHE A 94 6.16 9.84 9.51
CA PHE A 94 6.67 11.17 9.79
C PHE A 94 6.18 11.70 11.15
N ASN A 95 4.88 11.63 11.41
CA ASN A 95 4.34 12.03 12.70
C ASN A 95 4.86 11.15 13.84
N PHE A 96 4.95 9.85 13.62
CA PHE A 96 5.46 8.92 14.64
C PHE A 96 6.95 9.13 14.90
N PHE A 97 7.74 9.50 13.88
CA PHE A 97 9.13 9.91 14.05
C PHE A 97 9.25 11.14 14.96
N THR A 98 8.47 12.20 14.71
CA THR A 98 8.46 13.41 15.56
C THR A 98 8.14 13.08 17.02
N ASN A 99 7.23 12.15 17.25
CA ASN A 99 6.87 11.68 18.58
C ASN A 99 8.04 10.93 19.24
N MET A 100 8.59 9.94 18.55
CA MET A 100 9.64 9.06 19.08
C MET A 100 11.00 9.74 19.23
N ILE A 101 11.36 10.68 18.34
CA ILE A 101 12.65 11.37 18.42
C ILE A 101 12.72 12.30 19.63
N HIS A 102 11.59 12.93 20.00
CA HIS A 102 11.51 13.71 21.22
C HIS A 102 11.70 12.83 22.45
N THR A 103 10.97 11.71 22.53
CA THR A 103 11.13 10.72 23.59
C THR A 103 12.57 10.19 23.66
N ALA A 104 13.24 10.01 22.52
CA ALA A 104 14.62 9.53 22.48
C ALA A 104 15.64 10.55 23.00
N ILE A 105 15.47 11.84 22.69
CA ILE A 105 16.43 12.90 23.07
C ILE A 105 16.26 13.31 24.53
N TYR A 106 15.01 13.55 24.94
CA TYR A 106 14.73 14.11 26.26
C TYR A 106 14.38 13.05 27.31
N ALA A 107 14.35 11.76 26.92
CA ALA A 107 13.85 10.67 27.75
C ALA A 107 12.45 10.96 28.33
N GLN A 108 11.66 11.80 27.67
CA GLN A 108 10.32 12.19 28.07
C GLN A 108 9.45 12.41 26.84
N VAL A 109 8.18 12.06 26.97
CA VAL A 109 7.14 12.40 26.00
C VAL A 109 6.80 13.89 26.08
N TRP A 110 6.22 14.42 25.01
CA TRP A 110 5.82 15.83 24.93
C TRP A 110 4.89 16.26 26.07
N ASP A 111 4.97 17.54 26.43
CA ASP A 111 4.05 18.19 27.37
C ASP A 111 2.59 18.13 26.89
N ASP A 112 1.65 18.32 27.81
CA ASP A 112 0.22 18.05 27.57
C ASP A 112 -0.37 18.71 26.31
N ALA A 113 -0.11 20.00 26.09
CA ALA A 113 -0.64 20.72 24.94
C ALA A 113 -0.07 20.22 23.59
N PRO A 114 1.27 20.20 23.37
CA PRO A 114 1.82 19.65 22.13
C PRO A 114 1.53 18.15 21.96
N CYS A 115 1.47 17.39 23.05
CA CYS A 115 1.15 15.96 23.02
C CYS A 115 -0.26 15.68 22.51
N LYS A 116 -1.26 16.48 22.90
CA LYS A 116 -2.63 16.38 22.36
C LYS A 116 -2.68 16.63 20.86
N VAL A 117 -1.93 17.61 20.37
CA VAL A 117 -1.88 17.94 18.93
C VAL A 117 -1.19 16.83 18.14
N ILE A 118 -0.05 16.34 18.62
CA ILE A 118 0.68 15.23 17.99
C ILE A 118 -0.17 13.96 17.99
N GLY A 119 -0.84 13.64 19.11
CA GLY A 119 -1.76 12.52 19.21
C GLY A 119 -2.95 12.66 18.25
N ALA A 120 -3.49 13.87 18.09
CA ALA A 120 -4.55 14.14 17.13
C ALA A 120 -4.11 13.89 15.68
N PHE A 121 -2.92 14.35 15.29
CA PHE A 121 -2.36 14.06 13.96
C PHE A 121 -2.09 12.59 13.75
N ASN A 122 -1.55 11.89 14.77
CA ASN A 122 -1.32 10.45 14.70
C ASN A 122 -2.63 9.69 14.42
N TRP A 123 -3.70 10.06 15.14
CA TRP A 123 -5.04 9.49 14.92
C TRP A 123 -5.60 9.83 13.54
N ALA A 124 -5.45 11.08 13.10
CA ALA A 124 -5.91 11.51 11.79
C ALA A 124 -5.23 10.71 10.66
N PHE A 125 -3.90 10.57 10.70
CA PHE A 125 -3.17 9.83 9.67
C PHE A 125 -3.49 8.32 9.68
N LEU A 126 -3.67 7.71 10.86
CA LEU A 126 -4.12 6.32 10.96
C LEU A 126 -5.52 6.13 10.38
N THR A 127 -6.46 7.02 10.68
CA THR A 127 -7.84 6.94 10.16
C THR A 127 -7.91 7.24 8.66
N ILE A 128 -7.10 8.16 8.13
CA ILE A 128 -6.95 8.37 6.68
C ILE A 128 -6.53 7.07 6.01
N ASN A 129 -5.50 6.38 6.54
CA ASN A 129 -5.03 5.11 5.99
C ASN A 129 -6.13 4.03 6.03
N LEU A 130 -6.85 3.88 7.16
CA LEU A 130 -7.98 2.94 7.25
C LEU A 130 -9.10 3.24 6.25
N CYS A 131 -9.58 4.48 6.21
CA CYS A 131 -10.64 4.90 5.30
C CYS A 131 -10.25 4.73 3.83
N PHE A 132 -8.99 4.98 3.50
CA PHE A 132 -8.45 4.82 2.16
C PHE A 132 -8.60 3.38 1.65
N TYR A 133 -8.21 2.39 2.46
CA TYR A 133 -8.34 0.98 2.08
C TYR A 133 -9.79 0.51 1.99
N VAL A 134 -10.70 1.00 2.84
CA VAL A 134 -12.14 0.71 2.72
C VAL A 134 -12.69 1.24 1.40
N VAL A 135 -12.42 2.50 1.08
CA VAL A 135 -12.91 3.15 -0.14
C VAL A 135 -12.42 2.39 -1.37
N ILE A 136 -11.14 1.98 -1.40
CA ILE A 136 -10.59 1.19 -2.51
C ILE A 136 -11.19 -0.21 -2.59
N ALA A 137 -11.38 -0.89 -1.46
CA ALA A 137 -11.97 -2.22 -1.46
C ALA A 137 -13.40 -2.18 -2.04
N ILE A 138 -14.21 -1.22 -1.61
CA ILE A 138 -15.58 -1.01 -2.10
C ILE A 138 -15.57 -0.66 -3.60
N ILE A 139 -14.73 0.29 -4.01
CA ILE A 139 -14.59 0.67 -5.41
C ILE A 139 -14.20 -0.53 -6.28
N THR A 140 -13.22 -1.32 -5.83
CA THR A 140 -12.73 -2.48 -6.58
C THR A 140 -13.80 -3.56 -6.65
N TYR A 141 -14.56 -3.77 -5.58
CA TYR A 141 -15.72 -4.65 -5.56
C TYR A 141 -16.76 -4.22 -6.60
N PHE A 142 -17.15 -2.94 -6.63
CA PHE A 142 -18.11 -2.45 -7.62
C PHE A 142 -17.60 -2.58 -9.05
N ARG A 143 -16.30 -2.33 -9.27
CA ARG A 143 -15.71 -2.47 -10.59
C ARG A 143 -15.70 -3.92 -11.08
N VAL A 144 -15.26 -4.86 -10.24
CA VAL A 144 -15.05 -6.26 -10.67
C VAL A 144 -16.32 -7.10 -10.57
N CYS A 145 -17.09 -6.93 -9.51
CA CYS A 145 -18.29 -7.74 -9.28
C CYS A 145 -19.55 -7.15 -9.92
N ARG A 146 -19.57 -5.83 -10.16
CA ARG A 146 -20.75 -5.13 -10.70
C ARG A 146 -20.46 -4.40 -12.01
N GLU A 147 -19.21 -4.35 -12.48
CA GLU A 147 -18.83 -3.66 -13.73
C GLU A 147 -19.22 -2.17 -13.73
N ILE A 148 -19.31 -1.56 -12.54
CA ILE A 148 -19.62 -0.13 -12.36
C ILE A 148 -18.32 0.66 -12.27
N TYR A 149 -18.13 1.61 -13.19
CA TYR A 149 -16.95 2.45 -13.26
C TYR A 149 -17.24 3.85 -12.70
N PHE A 150 -16.49 4.24 -11.67
CA PHE A 150 -16.57 5.58 -11.11
C PHE A 150 -15.51 6.50 -11.72
N HIS A 151 -15.90 7.73 -12.05
CA HIS A 151 -14.96 8.78 -12.46
C HIS A 151 -14.49 9.60 -11.25
N TYR A 152 -13.23 9.40 -10.84
CA TYR A 152 -12.65 10.05 -9.64
C TYR A 152 -12.15 11.49 -9.88
N GLY A 153 -12.17 11.96 -11.13
CA GLY A 153 -11.63 13.26 -11.55
C GLY A 153 -10.18 13.19 -12.03
N LYS A 154 -9.65 14.29 -12.59
CA LYS A 154 -8.30 14.34 -13.21
C LYS A 154 -7.16 13.93 -12.27
N TYR A 155 -7.35 14.14 -10.96
CA TYR A 155 -6.37 13.85 -9.90
C TYR A 155 -6.95 12.99 -8.77
N ASP A 156 -8.04 12.27 -9.03
CA ASP A 156 -8.72 11.43 -8.04
C ASP A 156 -9.17 12.20 -6.77
N TYR A 157 -9.39 13.52 -6.90
CA TYR A 157 -9.73 14.39 -5.76
C TYR A 157 -11.06 13.97 -5.09
N LYS A 158 -12.00 13.39 -5.86
CA LYS A 158 -13.26 12.88 -5.30
C LYS A 158 -13.02 11.70 -4.37
N LEU A 159 -12.05 10.84 -4.69
CA LEU A 159 -11.67 9.70 -3.84
C LEU A 159 -11.11 10.21 -2.50
N TRP A 160 -10.14 11.14 -2.57
CA TRP A 160 -9.55 11.74 -1.38
C TRP A 160 -10.56 12.50 -0.53
N LEU A 161 -11.56 13.14 -1.14
CA LEU A 161 -12.63 13.81 -0.41
C LEU A 161 -13.41 12.84 0.50
N TYR A 162 -13.80 11.66 -0.01
CA TYR A 162 -14.50 10.65 0.80
C TYR A 162 -13.62 10.13 1.95
N VAL A 163 -12.33 9.93 1.69
CA VAL A 163 -11.35 9.45 2.68
C VAL A 163 -11.16 10.47 3.79
N LEU A 164 -10.93 11.74 3.43
CA LEU A 164 -10.75 12.82 4.39
C LEU A 164 -12.03 13.12 5.18
N ALA A 165 -13.20 13.04 4.55
CA ALA A 165 -14.48 13.18 5.24
C ALA A 165 -14.70 12.07 6.28
N GLY A 166 -14.43 10.81 5.93
CA GLY A 166 -14.52 9.68 6.85
C GLY A 166 -13.54 9.78 8.02
N SER A 167 -12.29 10.12 7.74
CA SER A 167 -11.27 10.35 8.79
C SER A 167 -11.66 11.51 9.71
N SER A 168 -12.16 12.62 9.17
CA SER A 168 -12.60 13.77 9.96
C SER A 168 -13.75 13.41 10.90
N ALA A 169 -14.72 12.62 10.45
CA ALA A 169 -15.80 12.14 11.30
C ALA A 169 -15.27 11.29 12.48
N LEU A 170 -14.34 10.37 12.21
CA LEU A 170 -13.68 9.57 13.25
C LEU A 170 -12.82 10.42 14.20
N GLN A 171 -12.20 11.48 13.71
CA GLN A 171 -11.42 12.41 14.52
C GLN A 171 -12.31 13.16 15.51
N VAL A 172 -13.49 13.63 15.08
CA VAL A 172 -14.44 14.34 15.95
C VAL A 172 -14.88 13.45 17.11
N LEU A 173 -15.08 12.15 16.88
CA LEU A 173 -15.44 11.19 17.92
C LEU A 173 -14.33 10.97 18.96
N ASN A 174 -13.05 11.11 18.59
CA ASN A 174 -11.92 10.82 19.46
C ASN A 174 -11.16 12.06 19.98
N ILE A 175 -11.56 13.28 19.60
CA ILE A 175 -10.78 14.50 19.84
C ILE A 175 -10.49 14.76 21.33
N GLN A 176 -11.42 14.40 22.22
CA GLN A 176 -11.32 14.61 23.66
C GLN A 176 -10.41 13.60 24.37
N ASN A 177 -10.08 12.48 23.70
CA ASN A 177 -9.36 11.35 24.32
C ASN A 177 -7.87 11.33 23.99
N ASN A 178 -7.39 12.31 23.22
CA ASN A 178 -5.97 12.41 22.84
C ASN A 178 -5.13 12.87 24.04
N GLY A 179 -3.92 12.33 24.18
CA GLY A 179 -3.05 12.68 25.30
C GLY A 179 -1.77 11.87 25.39
N LYS A 180 -1.11 12.02 26.53
CA LYS A 180 0.17 11.40 26.90
C LYS A 180 -0.01 9.93 27.31
N ARG A 181 0.88 9.08 26.80
CA ARG A 181 1.16 7.71 27.29
C ARG A 181 2.61 7.62 27.74
N ASP A 182 3.01 6.45 28.24
CA ASP A 182 4.35 6.21 28.78
C ASP A 182 5.45 6.52 27.75
N TYR A 183 5.33 6.02 26.52
CA TYR A 183 6.41 6.13 25.52
C TYR A 183 6.13 7.11 24.37
N TRP A 184 4.87 7.50 24.16
CA TRP A 184 4.50 8.42 23.08
C TRP A 184 3.15 9.12 23.29
N CYS A 185 2.89 10.15 22.50
CA CYS A 185 1.60 10.83 22.44
C CYS A 185 0.61 10.14 21.49
N ALA A 186 -0.53 9.69 22.01
CA ALA A 186 -1.59 9.11 21.19
C ALA A 186 -2.95 9.26 21.86
N ALA A 187 -3.12 8.62 23.01
CA ALA A 187 -4.34 8.62 23.80
C ALA A 187 -3.96 8.79 25.26
N LYS A 188 -4.84 9.39 26.07
CA LYS A 188 -4.58 9.56 27.50
C LYS A 188 -4.41 8.20 28.20
N SER A 189 -3.36 8.02 29.00
CA SER A 189 -3.18 6.82 29.84
C SER A 189 -4.38 6.61 30.78
N GLY A 190 -4.71 5.35 31.05
CA GLY A 190 -5.89 4.94 31.83
C GLY A 190 -7.25 5.13 31.14
N GLN A 191 -7.30 5.68 29.93
CA GLN A 191 -8.55 5.86 29.20
C GLN A 191 -8.72 4.84 28.07
N ILE A 192 -9.76 4.00 28.19
CA ILE A 192 -10.07 2.95 27.22
C ILE A 192 -10.84 3.43 25.99
N ASN A 193 -11.51 4.58 26.04
CA ASN A 193 -12.40 5.05 24.96
C ASN A 193 -11.71 5.13 23.60
N SER A 194 -10.49 5.69 23.56
CA SER A 194 -9.72 5.76 22.31
C SER A 194 -9.31 4.38 21.80
N ALA A 195 -8.97 3.44 22.70
CA ALA A 195 -8.67 2.06 22.31
C ALA A 195 -9.92 1.36 21.74
N ILE A 196 -11.09 1.54 22.37
CA ILE A 196 -12.38 0.98 21.90
C ILE A 196 -12.71 1.50 20.50
N ILE A 197 -12.69 2.83 20.31
CA ILE A 197 -13.03 3.43 19.01
C ILE A 197 -12.09 2.91 17.93
N LEU A 198 -10.78 2.84 18.19
CA LEU A 198 -9.81 2.36 17.21
C LEU A 198 -10.01 0.87 16.92
N PHE A 199 -10.17 0.05 17.95
CA PHE A 199 -10.38 -1.39 17.84
C PHE A 199 -11.64 -1.70 17.03
N SER A 200 -12.77 -1.07 17.37
CA SER A 200 -14.03 -1.21 16.65
C SER A 200 -13.91 -0.74 15.21
N THR A 201 -13.24 0.39 14.96
CA THR A 201 -13.05 0.92 13.60
C THR A 201 -12.22 -0.04 12.75
N ILE A 202 -11.08 -0.52 13.26
CA ILE A 202 -10.25 -1.49 12.55
C ILE A 202 -11.02 -2.79 12.29
N GLY A 203 -11.76 -3.29 13.28
CA GLY A 203 -12.59 -4.49 13.13
C GLY A 203 -13.63 -4.37 12.02
N ILE A 204 -14.39 -3.27 12.01
CA ILE A 204 -15.40 -2.99 10.96
C ILE A 204 -14.73 -2.89 9.58
N VAL A 205 -13.63 -2.14 9.48
CA VAL A 205 -12.84 -1.98 8.25
C VAL A 205 -12.40 -3.34 7.71
N LEU A 206 -11.82 -4.20 8.55
CA LEU A 206 -11.35 -5.53 8.14
C LEU A 206 -12.50 -6.44 7.70
N ILE A 207 -13.66 -6.39 8.37
CA ILE A 207 -14.84 -7.16 7.95
C ILE A 207 -15.31 -6.73 6.56
N VAL A 208 -15.43 -5.42 6.33
CA VAL A 208 -15.84 -4.88 5.02
C VAL A 208 -14.84 -5.27 3.93
N ILE A 209 -13.54 -5.14 4.22
CA ILE A 209 -12.47 -5.51 3.30
C ILE A 209 -12.51 -7.01 3.00
N LEU A 210 -12.66 -7.86 4.02
CA LEU A 210 -12.74 -9.32 3.86
C LEU A 210 -13.95 -9.72 3.00
N PHE A 211 -15.10 -9.09 3.22
CA PHE A 211 -16.29 -9.31 2.40
C PHE A 211 -16.05 -8.94 0.92
N CYS A 212 -15.46 -7.76 0.66
CA CYS A 212 -15.10 -7.35 -0.69
C CYS A 212 -14.09 -8.31 -1.32
N TYR A 213 -13.07 -8.71 -0.56
CA TYR A 213 -12.02 -9.64 -0.97
C TYR A 213 -12.60 -10.99 -1.42
N LEU A 214 -13.43 -11.63 -0.57
CA LEU A 214 -14.02 -12.92 -0.87
C LEU A 214 -14.97 -12.85 -2.08
N SER A 215 -15.71 -11.75 -2.21
CA SER A 215 -16.61 -11.53 -3.34
C SER A 215 -15.86 -11.40 -4.66
N ILE A 216 -14.76 -10.64 -4.67
CA ILE A 216 -13.89 -10.48 -5.86
C ILE A 216 -13.27 -11.83 -6.23
N LEU A 217 -12.73 -12.56 -5.26
CA LEU A 217 -12.11 -13.87 -5.49
C LEU A 217 -13.10 -14.86 -6.08
N ARG A 218 -14.34 -14.90 -5.54
CA ARG A 218 -15.42 -15.75 -6.07
C ARG A 218 -15.78 -15.41 -7.51
N LYS A 219 -15.92 -14.12 -7.85
CA LYS A 219 -16.23 -13.69 -9.22
C LYS A 219 -15.12 -14.08 -10.19
N ILE A 220 -13.85 -13.90 -9.80
CA ILE A 220 -12.70 -14.29 -10.62
C ILE A 220 -12.66 -15.82 -10.82
N TYR A 221 -12.87 -16.59 -9.76
CA TYR A 221 -12.87 -18.06 -9.82
C TYR A 221 -13.98 -18.60 -10.74
N PHE A 222 -15.20 -18.06 -10.60
CA PHE A 222 -16.34 -18.45 -11.43
C PHE A 222 -16.06 -18.19 -12.92
N HIS A 223 -15.54 -17.01 -13.25
CA HIS A 223 -15.26 -16.64 -14.64
C HIS A 223 -14.15 -17.50 -15.29
N ILE A 224 -13.15 -17.93 -14.52
CA ILE A 224 -12.11 -18.86 -14.99
C ILE A 224 -12.74 -20.18 -15.42
N ASN A 225 -13.63 -20.75 -14.59
CA ASN A 225 -14.27 -22.02 -14.90
C ASN A 225 -15.24 -21.91 -16.09
N ASP A 226 -15.95 -20.79 -16.23
CA ASP A 226 -16.84 -20.56 -17.38
C ASP A 226 -16.03 -20.48 -18.69
N SER A 227 -14.93 -19.71 -18.70
CA SER A 227 -14.09 -19.52 -19.90
C SER A 227 -13.49 -20.83 -20.43
N SER A 228 -13.10 -21.75 -19.55
CA SER A 228 -12.61 -23.08 -19.94
C SER A 228 -13.67 -23.98 -20.58
N THR A 229 -14.95 -23.68 -20.37
CA THR A 229 -16.06 -24.49 -20.89
C THR A 229 -16.51 -23.98 -22.27
N SER A 230 -16.44 -22.66 -22.51
CA SER A 230 -16.84 -22.00 -23.75
C SER A 230 -15.85 -22.14 -24.92
N SER A 231 -14.59 -22.51 -24.68
CA SER A 231 -13.59 -22.74 -25.75
C SER A 231 -13.88 -23.96 -26.65
N SER A 232 -14.99 -24.67 -26.41
CA SER A 232 -15.37 -25.90 -27.13
C SER A 232 -16.42 -25.71 -28.24
N SER A 233 -16.99 -24.51 -28.42
CA SER A 233 -18.04 -24.29 -29.43
C SER A 233 -17.58 -23.38 -30.57
N ASN A 234 -17.49 -23.97 -31.76
CA ASN A 234 -17.30 -23.33 -33.07
C ASN A 234 -18.19 -22.08 -33.26
N HIS A 235 -17.62 -20.94 -33.72
CA HIS A 235 -18.19 -20.13 -34.82
C HIS A 235 -17.39 -18.87 -35.22
N ASN A 236 -17.38 -18.63 -36.54
CA ASN A 236 -17.32 -17.40 -37.37
C ASN A 236 -16.28 -16.28 -37.06
N ASP A 237 -15.51 -15.91 -38.09
CA ASP A 237 -14.29 -15.08 -38.02
C ASP A 237 -14.50 -13.58 -37.69
N ASP A 238 -15.65 -12.98 -37.96
CA ASP A 238 -15.88 -11.55 -37.67
C ASP A 238 -16.31 -11.29 -36.21
N ASP A 239 -16.99 -12.25 -35.57
CA ASP A 239 -17.31 -12.20 -34.14
C ASP A 239 -16.07 -12.50 -33.28
N ASN A 240 -15.06 -13.17 -33.83
CA ASN A 240 -13.80 -13.49 -33.16
C ASN A 240 -12.98 -12.24 -32.80
N VAL A 241 -12.97 -11.19 -33.63
CA VAL A 241 -12.18 -9.98 -33.34
C VAL A 241 -12.80 -9.20 -32.18
N ARG A 242 -14.12 -9.05 -32.17
CA ARG A 242 -14.84 -8.34 -31.09
C ARG A 242 -14.84 -9.14 -29.79
N SER A 243 -14.98 -10.46 -29.85
CA SER A 243 -14.90 -11.33 -28.67
C SER A 243 -13.48 -11.33 -28.08
N ALA A 244 -12.44 -11.39 -28.91
CA ALA A 244 -11.04 -11.35 -28.46
C ALA A 244 -10.66 -10.00 -27.82
N VAL A 245 -11.19 -8.87 -28.31
CA VAL A 245 -10.97 -7.55 -27.69
C VAL A 245 -11.63 -7.48 -26.31
N ILE A 246 -12.87 -7.97 -26.19
CA ILE A 246 -13.59 -7.99 -24.90
C ILE A 246 -12.88 -8.91 -23.90
N GLU A 247 -12.44 -10.09 -24.34
CA GLU A 247 -11.71 -11.06 -23.51
C GLU A 247 -10.35 -10.52 -23.05
N ASN A 248 -9.62 -9.81 -23.92
CA ASN A 248 -8.38 -9.13 -23.52
C ASN A 248 -8.62 -8.04 -22.47
N HIS A 249 -9.70 -7.27 -22.60
CA HIS A 249 -10.07 -6.26 -21.61
C HIS A 249 -10.40 -6.88 -20.24
N THR A 250 -11.19 -7.96 -20.20
CA THR A 250 -11.52 -8.65 -18.95
C THR A 250 -10.29 -9.32 -18.33
N GLU A 251 -9.36 -9.83 -19.13
CA GLU A 251 -8.12 -10.40 -18.63
C GLU A 251 -7.19 -9.35 -17.98
N ILE A 252 -7.06 -8.17 -18.60
CA ILE A 252 -6.31 -7.04 -18.05
C ILE A 252 -6.91 -6.61 -16.70
N GLU A 253 -8.24 -6.52 -16.62
CA GLU A 253 -8.94 -6.18 -15.38
C GLU A 253 -8.76 -7.24 -14.29
N ARG A 254 -8.78 -8.53 -14.65
CA ARG A 254 -8.51 -9.63 -13.73
C ARG A 254 -7.09 -9.57 -13.16
N ARG A 255 -6.09 -9.31 -14.01
CA ARG A 255 -4.69 -9.14 -13.57
C ARG A 255 -4.57 -7.95 -12.62
N ALA A 256 -5.27 -6.85 -12.90
CA ALA A 256 -5.31 -5.69 -12.01
C ALA A 256 -5.97 -6.00 -10.66
N ALA A 257 -7.12 -6.70 -10.68
CA ALA A 257 -7.83 -7.13 -9.48
C ALA A 257 -6.96 -8.04 -8.60
N LYS A 258 -6.22 -8.99 -9.18
CA LYS A 258 -5.30 -9.88 -8.45
C LYS A 258 -4.19 -9.10 -7.73
N LYS A 259 -3.64 -8.06 -8.36
CA LYS A 259 -2.65 -7.18 -7.72
C LYS A 259 -3.28 -6.43 -6.55
N ILE A 260 -4.43 -5.79 -6.75
CA ILE A 260 -5.17 -5.07 -5.69
C ILE A 260 -5.49 -6.00 -4.52
N LEU A 261 -5.89 -7.24 -4.81
CA LEU A 261 -6.16 -8.29 -3.83
C LEU A 261 -4.91 -8.58 -2.97
N SER A 262 -3.73 -8.66 -3.59
CA SER A 262 -2.46 -8.88 -2.89
C SER A 262 -2.09 -7.72 -1.96
N TYR A 263 -2.26 -6.47 -2.42
CA TYR A 263 -2.05 -5.29 -1.57
C TYR A 263 -3.03 -5.26 -0.39
N THR A 264 -4.28 -5.66 -0.63
CA THR A 264 -5.33 -5.72 0.40
C THR A 264 -5.04 -6.78 1.46
N ALA A 265 -4.53 -7.95 1.07
CA ALA A 265 -4.09 -8.98 2.01
C ALA A 265 -2.94 -8.49 2.90
N MET A 266 -1.97 -7.76 2.33
CA MET A 266 -0.86 -7.19 3.10
C MET A 266 -1.34 -6.18 4.15
N PHE A 267 -2.33 -5.36 3.78
CA PHE A 267 -2.97 -4.44 4.71
C PHE A 267 -3.64 -5.19 5.86
N MET A 268 -4.40 -6.26 5.59
CA MET A 268 -4.98 -7.07 6.65
C MET A 268 -3.92 -7.60 7.62
N LEU A 269 -2.79 -8.09 7.09
CA LEU A 269 -1.66 -8.58 7.91
C LEU A 269 -1.04 -7.48 8.77
N GLN A 270 -0.87 -6.28 8.23
CA GLN A 270 -0.33 -5.12 8.96
C GLN A 270 -1.21 -4.72 10.15
N TRP A 271 -2.54 -4.77 10.01
CA TRP A 271 -3.45 -4.30 11.07
C TRP A 271 -3.70 -5.32 12.18
N ILE A 272 -3.32 -6.59 12.01
CA ILE A 272 -3.44 -7.62 13.07
C ILE A 272 -2.60 -7.25 14.32
N PRO A 273 -1.29 -6.93 14.23
CA PRO A 273 -0.52 -6.45 15.38
C PRO A 273 -1.13 -5.20 16.04
N MET A 274 -1.69 -4.29 15.24
CA MET A 274 -2.37 -3.11 15.79
C MET A 274 -3.62 -3.49 16.59
N LEU A 275 -4.44 -4.42 16.09
CA LEU A 275 -5.60 -4.93 16.82
C LEU A 275 -5.21 -5.59 18.14
N ILE A 276 -4.16 -6.41 18.14
CA ILE A 276 -3.63 -7.05 19.34
C ILE A 276 -3.20 -5.97 20.36
N SER A 277 -2.49 -4.94 19.90
CA SER A 277 -2.09 -3.80 20.75
C SER A 277 -3.31 -3.06 21.32
N GLN A 278 -4.35 -2.80 20.52
CA GLN A 278 -5.56 -2.14 21.03
C GLN A 278 -6.36 -3.04 21.97
N GLY A 279 -6.47 -4.35 21.69
CA GLY A 279 -7.14 -5.32 22.54
C GLY A 279 -6.49 -5.46 23.91
N ALA A 280 -5.16 -5.46 23.97
CA ALA A 280 -4.41 -5.42 25.22
C ALA A 280 -4.72 -4.16 26.04
N ARG A 281 -4.91 -3.02 25.38
CA ARG A 281 -5.31 -1.77 26.05
C ARG A 281 -6.74 -1.79 26.58
N LEU A 282 -7.64 -2.60 26.02
CA LEU A 282 -9.01 -2.74 26.53
C LEU A 282 -9.04 -3.41 27.92
N VAL A 283 -8.04 -4.23 28.21
CA VAL A 283 -7.83 -4.85 29.52
C VAL A 283 -6.80 -4.09 30.36
N GLU A 284 -6.55 -2.82 30.03
CA GLU A 284 -5.65 -1.91 30.75
C GLU A 284 -4.19 -2.41 30.84
N ASN A 285 -3.77 -3.24 29.89
CA ASN A 285 -2.38 -3.69 29.82
C ASN A 285 -1.50 -2.63 29.14
N GLU A 286 -0.52 -2.10 29.89
CA GLU A 286 0.47 -1.12 29.42
C GLU A 286 1.90 -1.69 29.38
N GLU A 287 2.06 -3.01 29.28
CA GLU A 287 3.36 -3.66 29.19
C GLU A 287 4.11 -3.29 27.89
N PRO A 288 5.46 -3.34 27.90
CA PRO A 288 6.31 -2.99 26.75
C PRO A 288 5.92 -3.65 25.42
N TRP A 289 5.48 -4.91 25.44
CA TRP A 289 5.12 -5.64 24.22
C TRP A 289 3.89 -5.05 23.52
N VAL A 290 2.98 -4.40 24.26
CA VAL A 290 1.81 -3.71 23.70
C VAL A 290 2.26 -2.57 22.81
N TYR A 291 3.31 -1.85 23.23
CA TYR A 291 3.94 -0.79 22.46
C TYR A 291 4.65 -1.35 21.23
N ILE A 292 5.39 -2.47 21.35
CA ILE A 292 6.04 -3.16 20.21
C ILE A 292 5.00 -3.53 19.14
N MET A 293 3.89 -4.18 19.52
CA MET A 293 2.83 -4.57 18.59
C MET A 293 2.19 -3.34 17.91
N GLY A 294 2.00 -2.27 18.68
CA GLY A 294 1.53 -1.00 18.16
C GLY A 294 2.50 -0.40 17.14
N THR A 295 3.80 -0.45 17.39
CA THR A 295 4.85 0.03 16.48
C THR A 295 4.86 -0.79 15.19
N ILE A 296 4.80 -2.12 15.28
CA ILE A 296 4.73 -3.01 14.10
C ILE A 296 3.53 -2.61 13.24
N GLY A 297 2.33 -2.49 13.83
CA GLY A 297 1.14 -2.13 13.06
C GLY A 297 1.22 -0.75 12.38
N ARG A 298 1.89 0.24 13.00
CA ARG A 298 2.05 1.59 12.42
C ARG A 298 3.07 1.63 11.30
N SER A 299 4.27 1.09 11.53
CA SER A 299 5.41 1.34 10.65
C SER A 299 5.66 0.25 9.62
N PHE A 300 5.04 -0.93 9.77
CA PHE A 300 5.20 -2.03 8.81
C PHE A 300 4.57 -1.75 7.44
N GLY A 301 3.66 -0.78 7.31
CA GLY A 301 3.01 -0.44 6.05
C GLY A 301 3.98 -0.05 4.94
N GLY A 302 4.97 0.79 5.25
CA GLY A 302 5.99 1.21 4.27
C GLY A 302 6.81 0.03 3.75
N VAL A 303 7.20 -0.90 4.63
CA VAL A 303 7.94 -2.12 4.27
C VAL A 303 7.04 -3.06 3.46
N GLY A 304 5.80 -3.27 3.91
CA GLY A 304 4.84 -4.14 3.26
C GLY A 304 4.48 -3.67 1.86
N ASN A 305 4.34 -2.36 1.67
CA ASN A 305 4.08 -1.77 0.36
C ASN A 305 5.24 -1.98 -0.62
N VAL A 306 6.50 -1.92 -0.18
CA VAL A 306 7.64 -2.30 -1.03
C VAL A 306 7.60 -3.77 -1.41
N ILE A 307 7.40 -4.66 -0.43
CA ILE A 307 7.36 -6.11 -0.68
C ILE A 307 6.29 -6.41 -1.74
N GLN A 308 5.08 -5.87 -1.57
CA GLN A 308 3.99 -6.06 -2.52
C GLN A 308 4.29 -5.44 -3.89
N PHE A 309 4.92 -4.26 -3.92
CA PHE A 309 5.33 -3.63 -5.17
C PHE A 309 6.35 -4.46 -5.94
N ILE A 310 7.35 -5.01 -5.25
CA ILE A 310 8.35 -5.88 -5.86
C ILE A 310 7.72 -7.19 -6.34
N ILE A 311 6.81 -7.80 -5.58
CA ILE A 311 6.10 -9.02 -6.01
C ILE A 311 5.29 -8.77 -7.28
N ASN A 312 4.60 -7.63 -7.36
CA ASN A 312 3.67 -7.35 -8.45
C ASN A 312 4.31 -6.76 -9.71
N GLU A 313 5.39 -5.99 -9.57
CA GLU A 313 6.06 -5.28 -10.68
C GLU A 313 7.47 -5.80 -10.97
N GLY A 314 8.03 -6.63 -10.08
CA GLY A 314 9.43 -7.09 -10.16
C GLY A 314 10.45 -6.03 -9.74
N PHE A 315 11.72 -6.43 -9.68
CA PHE A 315 12.84 -5.56 -9.34
C PHE A 315 13.23 -4.57 -10.46
N ILE A 316 12.99 -4.96 -11.71
CA ILE A 316 13.42 -4.21 -12.89
C ILE A 316 12.20 -3.62 -13.57
N VAL A 317 12.26 -2.33 -13.91
CA VAL A 317 11.22 -1.66 -14.68
C VAL A 317 11.20 -2.26 -16.09
N LYS A 318 10.11 -2.92 -16.44
CA LYS A 318 9.89 -3.38 -17.82
C LYS A 318 9.58 -2.16 -18.68
N THR A 319 10.50 -1.80 -19.57
CA THR A 319 10.18 -0.93 -20.69
C THR A 319 9.23 -1.68 -21.60
N ASN A 320 7.94 -1.34 -21.55
CA ASN A 320 7.05 -1.63 -22.68
C ASN A 320 7.52 -0.74 -23.82
N ILE A 321 8.46 -1.24 -24.64
CA ILE A 321 8.71 -0.70 -25.97
C ILE A 321 7.51 -1.12 -26.82
N ASN A 322 6.39 -0.42 -26.64
CA ASN A 322 5.40 -0.33 -27.71
C ASN A 322 5.80 0.88 -28.54
N ILE A 323 6.84 0.69 -29.36
CA ILE A 323 7.00 1.42 -30.60
C ILE A 323 6.44 0.49 -31.67
N SER A 324 5.12 0.52 -31.80
CA SER A 324 4.51 0.47 -33.13
C SER A 324 3.89 1.85 -33.29
N ASP A 325 4.74 2.81 -33.68
CA ASP A 325 4.25 3.83 -34.60
C ASP A 325 3.81 3.03 -35.84
N ASP A 326 2.50 2.78 -35.95
CA ASP A 326 1.87 2.40 -37.20
C ASP A 326 2.03 3.57 -38.17
N ASN A 327 3.19 3.59 -38.81
CA ASN A 327 3.33 4.12 -40.16
C ASN A 327 3.99 3.00 -40.96
N ASN A 328 3.13 2.07 -41.38
CA ASN A 328 3.12 1.49 -42.70
C ASN A 328 4.50 1.20 -43.30
N ASP A 329 5.05 0.04 -42.99
CA ASP A 329 5.89 -0.69 -43.93
C ASP A 329 5.66 -2.19 -43.73
N ASN A 330 5.03 -2.78 -44.74
CA ASN A 330 4.99 -4.21 -44.98
C ASN A 330 6.39 -4.80 -44.79
N ASN A 331 6.61 -5.56 -43.72
CA ASN A 331 7.55 -6.66 -43.69
C ASN A 331 7.29 -7.55 -42.48
N ASN A 332 7.00 -8.81 -42.78
CA ASN A 332 6.90 -9.97 -41.89
C ASN A 332 7.71 -9.85 -40.58
N ILE A 333 7.03 -9.68 -39.45
CA ILE A 333 7.61 -9.95 -38.13
C ILE A 333 6.94 -11.19 -37.56
N LEU A 334 7.66 -12.29 -37.71
CA LEU A 334 7.48 -13.57 -37.04
C LEU A 334 7.41 -13.35 -35.51
N LEU A 335 6.22 -13.38 -34.93
CA LEU A 335 6.03 -13.34 -33.48
C LEU A 335 6.31 -14.74 -32.92
N LYS A 336 7.58 -15.01 -32.66
CA LYS A 336 8.05 -16.21 -31.96
C LYS A 336 7.64 -16.09 -30.49
N SER A 337 6.46 -16.59 -30.16
CA SER A 337 6.14 -16.96 -28.78
C SER A 337 7.03 -18.15 -28.40
N ASN A 338 7.86 -17.97 -27.37
CA ASN A 338 8.64 -19.04 -26.76
C ASN A 338 7.70 -20.09 -26.16
N ASN A 339 7.32 -21.08 -26.97
CA ASN A 339 6.98 -22.41 -26.50
C ASN A 339 8.11 -23.34 -26.95
N ASN A 340 8.77 -23.96 -25.97
CA ASN A 340 9.63 -25.10 -26.22
C ASN A 340 8.77 -26.23 -26.82
N SER A 341 8.88 -26.46 -28.12
CA SER A 341 8.92 -27.78 -28.77
C SER A 341 9.03 -27.59 -30.28
N ASP A 342 10.08 -28.16 -30.86
CA ASP A 342 10.40 -28.17 -32.27
C ASP A 342 9.32 -28.88 -33.10
N ILE A 343 8.67 -28.18 -34.04
CA ILE A 343 8.14 -28.80 -35.27
C ILE A 343 8.33 -27.81 -36.44
N HIS A 344 9.11 -28.26 -37.41
CA HIS A 344 9.36 -27.64 -38.71
C HIS A 344 8.08 -27.72 -39.57
N LEU A 345 7.58 -26.61 -40.11
CA LEU A 345 6.66 -26.67 -41.26
C LEU A 345 6.88 -25.48 -42.20
N GLU A 346 7.39 -25.81 -43.37
CA GLU A 346 7.64 -24.94 -44.50
C GLU A 346 6.34 -24.80 -45.32
N SER A 347 5.97 -23.58 -45.73
CA SER A 347 4.96 -23.40 -46.78
C SER A 347 5.29 -22.19 -47.68
N HIS A 348 5.61 -22.53 -48.93
CA HIS A 348 5.66 -21.65 -50.09
C HIS A 348 4.24 -21.22 -50.48
N ILE A 349 3.96 -19.92 -50.63
CA ILE A 349 2.86 -19.43 -51.50
C ILE A 349 3.25 -18.14 -52.23
N ASN A 350 2.96 -18.15 -53.54
CA ASN A 350 3.31 -17.22 -54.61
C ASN A 350 2.70 -15.81 -54.50
N ASN A 351 3.48 -14.80 -54.88
CA ASN A 351 3.03 -13.44 -55.18
C ASN A 351 2.28 -13.40 -56.53
N SER A 352 1.07 -12.82 -56.54
CA SER A 352 0.45 -12.24 -57.73
C SER A 352 -0.06 -10.85 -57.37
N ASN A 353 0.40 -9.88 -58.15
CA ASN A 353 0.12 -8.45 -58.01
C ASN A 353 -1.33 -8.07 -58.36
N ASP A 354 -1.60 -6.79 -58.10
CA ASP A 354 -2.61 -5.91 -58.70
C ASP A 354 -3.93 -5.76 -57.94
N ASN A 355 -4.00 -4.71 -57.10
CA ASN A 355 -4.95 -3.62 -57.33
C ASN A 355 -4.65 -2.38 -56.47
N LYS A 356 -4.49 -1.26 -57.17
CA LYS A 356 -4.19 0.09 -56.68
C LYS A 356 -5.51 0.75 -56.23
N ILE A 357 -5.68 1.04 -54.93
CA ILE A 357 -6.85 1.75 -54.41
C ILE A 357 -6.47 3.19 -54.03
N ILE A 358 -7.34 4.10 -54.48
CA ILE A 358 -7.26 5.55 -54.44
C ILE A 358 -7.57 6.06 -53.03
N ILE A 359 -6.72 6.94 -52.49
CA ILE A 359 -6.95 7.66 -51.23
C ILE A 359 -7.85 8.87 -51.52
N ILE A 360 -9.02 8.92 -50.92
CA ILE A 360 -9.81 10.15 -50.75
C ILE A 360 -9.72 10.54 -49.28
N SER A 361 -9.07 11.67 -49.02
CA SER A 361 -9.07 12.33 -47.71
C SER A 361 -10.36 13.14 -47.54
N GLU A 362 -11.03 12.98 -46.41
CA GLU A 362 -11.95 14.02 -45.90
C GLU A 362 -11.54 14.41 -44.47
N ASN A 363 -11.27 15.70 -44.31
CA ASN A 363 -11.10 16.40 -43.04
C ASN A 363 -12.46 16.70 -42.43
N ASN A 364 -12.63 16.44 -41.13
CA ASN A 364 -12.98 17.43 -40.10
C ASN A 364 -12.99 16.81 -38.70
#